data_AF-A0A4R6VBK1-F1
#
_entry.id   AF-A0A4R6VBK1-F1
#
_cell.length_a   1.000
_cell.length_b   1.000
_cell.length_c   1.000
_cell.angle_alpha   90.00
_cell.angle_beta   90.00
_cell.angle_gamma   90.00
#
_symmetry.space_group_name_H-M   'P 1'
#
loop_
_entity.id
_entity.type
_entity.pdbx_description
1 polymer ?
#
loop_
_entity_poly.entity_id
_entity_poly.type
_entity_poly.pdbx_seq_one_letter_code
_entity_poly.pdbx_strand_id
1 'polypeptide(L)'
;MYLTEVFFSNAGQQDCRQQADAVNQIVEQWRYNGQIIGREIPLFLARHEEENGIALRVTCPEQQSLLPDYNNLEVERALGLAEKCGVFLESFQIVADDLNSDVTAENSRPTWQLLYTTYLQSCSPLHSGDDLAPIPLYKQLKELPHLSMDLIKWQENWQACDQLQMNGSILERQALGEISSTESRLFKHGNYLANAIETHTGIPTYYYLYRCGGEDAEQEKNRRCPQCGKHWHLSQPIFDLFHFKCDHCRLLSNLSWNFL
;
A
#
# COMPACT_ATOMS: atom_id res chain seq x y z
N MET A 1 6.99 -11.71 -1.17
CA MET A 1 5.81 -11.65 -2.09
C MET A 1 6.00 -12.66 -3.22
N TYR A 2 4.96 -12.88 -4.04
CA TYR A 2 4.93 -13.98 -5.01
C TYR A 2 4.60 -13.49 -6.42
N LEU A 3 5.46 -13.82 -7.37
CA LEU A 3 5.15 -13.68 -8.79
C LEU A 3 4.10 -14.73 -9.16
N THR A 4 2.95 -14.27 -9.63
CA THR A 4 1.80 -15.09 -9.96
C THR A 4 1.41 -14.85 -11.42
N GLU A 5 1.29 -15.93 -12.19
CA GLU A 5 0.73 -15.89 -13.53
C GLU A 5 -0.77 -16.19 -13.44
N VAL A 6 -1.59 -15.33 -14.04
CA VAL A 6 -3.05 -15.43 -14.01
C VAL A 6 -3.55 -15.60 -15.44
N PHE A 7 -4.46 -16.54 -15.66
CA PHE A 7 -5.04 -16.81 -16.97
C PHE A 7 -6.56 -16.62 -16.94
N PHE A 8 -7.04 -15.86 -17.91
CA PHE A 8 -8.46 -15.65 -18.18
C PHE A 8 -8.82 -16.31 -19.52
N SER A 9 -9.80 -17.23 -19.53
CA SER A 9 -10.34 -17.77 -20.77
C SER A 9 -11.31 -16.78 -21.41
N ASN A 10 -11.40 -16.83 -22.74
CA ASN A 10 -12.31 -15.98 -23.50
C ASN A 10 -13.27 -16.86 -24.34
N ALA A 11 -14.55 -16.89 -23.96
CA ALA A 11 -15.59 -17.61 -24.68
C ALA A 11 -16.18 -16.73 -25.80
N GLY A 12 -15.53 -16.66 -26.97
CA GLY A 12 -16.17 -16.20 -28.21
C GLY A 12 -15.39 -15.23 -29.11
N GLN A 13 -16.05 -14.77 -30.18
CA GLN A 13 -15.55 -13.81 -31.18
C GLN A 13 -15.70 -12.33 -30.75
N GLN A 14 -15.70 -12.03 -29.45
CA GLN A 14 -15.75 -10.65 -28.99
C GLN A 14 -14.46 -9.89 -29.32
N ASP A 15 -14.57 -8.56 -29.39
CA ASP A 15 -13.43 -7.69 -29.63
C ASP A 15 -12.40 -7.86 -28.51
N CYS A 16 -11.17 -8.24 -28.89
CA CYS A 16 -10.02 -8.38 -27.99
C CYS A 16 -9.84 -7.17 -27.08
N ARG A 17 -10.22 -5.97 -27.55
CA ARG A 17 -10.14 -4.74 -26.76
C ARG A 17 -11.14 -4.72 -25.59
N GLN A 18 -12.38 -5.12 -25.81
CA GLN A 18 -13.40 -5.16 -24.76
C GLN A 18 -13.05 -6.18 -23.67
N GLN A 19 -12.47 -7.32 -24.07
CA GLN A 19 -12.00 -8.35 -23.16
C GLN A 19 -10.82 -7.85 -22.31
N ALA A 20 -9.85 -7.17 -22.94
CA ALA A 20 -8.74 -6.55 -22.23
C ALA A 20 -9.20 -5.46 -21.25
N ASP A 21 -10.19 -4.65 -21.64
CA ASP A 21 -10.78 -3.64 -20.74
C ASP A 21 -11.44 -4.29 -19.52
N ALA A 22 -12.14 -5.42 -19.69
CA ALA A 22 -12.73 -6.18 -18.58
C ALA A 22 -11.66 -6.74 -17.63
N VAL A 23 -10.58 -7.33 -18.16
CA VAL A 23 -9.46 -7.81 -17.35
C VAL A 23 -8.80 -6.65 -16.59
N ASN A 24 -8.60 -5.50 -17.24
CA ASN A 24 -8.03 -4.31 -16.59
C ASN A 24 -8.91 -3.80 -15.43
N GLN A 25 -10.24 -3.90 -15.53
CA GLN A 25 -11.12 -3.57 -14.42
C GLN A 25 -10.92 -4.51 -13.23
N ILE A 26 -10.76 -5.81 -13.46
CA ILE A 26 -10.44 -6.78 -12.40
C ILE A 26 -9.10 -6.46 -11.75
N VAL A 27 -8.08 -6.20 -12.56
CA VAL A 27 -6.73 -5.81 -12.10
C VAL A 27 -6.79 -4.56 -11.23
N GLU A 28 -7.56 -3.56 -11.64
CA GLU A 28 -7.76 -2.33 -10.86
C GLU A 28 -8.42 -2.63 -9.50
N GLN A 29 -9.47 -3.46 -9.47
CA GLN A 29 -10.13 -3.81 -8.21
C GLN A 29 -9.26 -4.67 -7.29
N TRP A 30 -8.51 -5.62 -7.83
CA TRP A 30 -7.51 -6.38 -7.06
C TRP A 30 -6.46 -5.47 -6.45
N ARG A 31 -6.01 -4.46 -7.20
CA ARG A 31 -5.04 -3.49 -6.71
C ARG A 31 -5.62 -2.61 -5.59
N TYR A 32 -6.83 -2.09 -5.75
CA TYR A 32 -7.49 -1.29 -4.71
C TYR A 32 -7.85 -2.11 -3.47
N ASN A 33 -8.11 -3.41 -3.62
CA ASN A 33 -8.29 -4.33 -2.49
C ASN A 33 -6.96 -4.77 -1.85
N GLY A 34 -5.83 -4.49 -2.49
CA GLY A 34 -4.49 -4.89 -2.03
C GLY A 34 -4.18 -6.38 -2.24
N GLN A 35 -4.87 -7.06 -3.15
CA GLN A 35 -4.60 -8.47 -3.53
C GLN A 35 -3.42 -8.59 -4.49
N ILE A 36 -3.11 -7.52 -5.22
CA ILE A 36 -1.93 -7.41 -6.08
C ILE A 36 -1.22 -6.09 -5.82
N ILE A 37 0.06 -6.05 -6.15
CA ILE A 37 0.94 -4.91 -5.93
C ILE A 37 1.60 -4.53 -7.26
N GLY A 38 1.95 -3.26 -7.40
CA GLY A 38 2.55 -2.69 -8.60
C GLY A 38 1.59 -1.80 -9.38
N ARG A 39 2.10 -1.24 -10.48
CA ARG A 39 1.36 -0.35 -11.39
C ARG A 39 1.45 -0.81 -12.85
N GLU A 40 2.61 -1.36 -13.22
CA GLU A 40 2.87 -1.87 -14.56
C GLU A 40 2.54 -3.36 -14.61
N ILE A 41 1.33 -3.68 -15.04
CA ILE A 41 0.85 -5.06 -15.11
C ILE A 41 0.65 -5.40 -16.58
N PRO A 42 1.56 -6.17 -17.20
CA PRO A 42 1.46 -6.51 -18.60
C PRO A 42 0.34 -7.52 -18.83
N LEU A 43 -0.53 -7.23 -19.80
CA LEU A 43 -1.50 -8.16 -20.35
C LEU A 43 -0.98 -8.67 -21.69
N PHE A 44 -1.09 -9.97 -21.93
CA PHE A 44 -0.68 -10.58 -23.19
C PHE A 44 -1.66 -11.68 -23.60
N LEU A 45 -1.78 -11.89 -24.91
CA LEU A 45 -2.52 -13.03 -25.44
C LEU A 45 -1.74 -14.30 -25.12
N ALA A 46 -2.44 -15.27 -24.53
CA ALA A 46 -1.88 -16.55 -24.18
C ALA A 46 -2.79 -17.66 -24.64
N ARG A 47 -2.19 -18.84 -24.75
CA ARG A 47 -2.92 -20.09 -24.95
C ARG A 47 -2.58 -21.00 -23.79
N HIS A 48 -3.60 -21.40 -23.04
CA HIS A 48 -3.46 -22.38 -21.96
C HIS A 48 -4.18 -23.64 -22.38
N GLU A 49 -3.42 -24.74 -22.51
CA GLU A 49 -3.88 -25.98 -23.15
C GLU A 49 -4.45 -25.74 -24.56
N GLU A 50 -5.76 -25.86 -24.74
CA GLU A 50 -6.47 -25.65 -26.01
C GLU A 50 -7.23 -24.32 -26.07
N GLU A 51 -7.28 -23.55 -24.99
CA GLU A 51 -8.05 -22.31 -24.88
C GLU A 51 -7.19 -21.08 -25.14
N ASN A 52 -7.72 -20.16 -25.95
CA ASN A 52 -7.13 -18.83 -26.11
C ASN A 52 -7.69 -17.91 -25.03
N GLY A 53 -6.84 -17.03 -24.52
CA GLY A 53 -7.21 -16.15 -23.44
C GLY A 53 -6.25 -15.00 -23.25
N ILE A 54 -6.44 -14.29 -22.16
CA ILE A 54 -5.58 -13.20 -21.71
C ILE A 54 -4.85 -13.69 -20.47
N ALA A 55 -3.52 -13.60 -20.50
CA ALA A 55 -2.70 -13.82 -19.33
C ALA A 55 -2.07 -12.52 -18.85
N LEU A 56 -1.76 -12.48 -17.56
CA LEU A 56 -0.98 -11.42 -16.95
C LEU A 56 -0.07 -11.99 -15.88
N ARG A 57 0.96 -11.21 -15.55
CA ARG A 57 1.86 -11.49 -14.42
C ARG A 57 1.71 -10.40 -13.39
N VAL A 58 1.43 -10.81 -12.16
CA VAL A 58 1.19 -9.92 -11.02
C VAL A 58 2.08 -10.34 -9.85
N THR A 59 2.39 -9.38 -8.99
CA THR A 59 3.00 -9.66 -7.69
C THR A 59 1.91 -9.66 -6.64
N CYS A 60 1.75 -10.79 -5.94
CA CYS A 60 0.80 -10.95 -4.84
C CYS A 60 1.51 -10.84 -3.49
N PRO A 61 0.91 -10.18 -2.48
CA PRO A 61 1.44 -10.17 -1.11
C PRO A 61 1.70 -11.60 -0.60
N GLU A 62 0.75 -12.50 -0.83
CA GLU A 62 0.74 -13.88 -0.37
C GLU A 62 0.34 -14.85 -1.50
N GLN A 63 0.63 -16.13 -1.34
CA GLN A 63 0.28 -17.15 -2.35
C GLN A 63 -1.23 -17.28 -2.54
N GLN A 64 -1.99 -17.00 -1.49
CA GLN A 64 -3.44 -17.12 -1.48
C GLN A 64 -4.15 -15.80 -1.80
N SER A 65 -3.45 -14.71 -2.13
CA SER A 65 -4.06 -13.38 -2.27
C SER A 65 -5.19 -13.30 -3.29
N LEU A 66 -5.20 -14.15 -4.31
CA LEU A 66 -6.23 -14.19 -5.36
C LEU A 66 -7.38 -15.17 -5.07
N LEU A 67 -7.42 -15.81 -3.90
CA LEU A 67 -8.55 -16.67 -3.53
C LEU A 67 -9.83 -15.84 -3.33
N PRO A 68 -11.02 -16.38 -3.70
CA PRO A 68 -12.30 -15.70 -3.52
C PRO A 68 -12.59 -15.24 -2.09
N ASP A 69 -12.05 -15.95 -1.09
CA ASP A 69 -12.17 -15.59 0.32
C ASP A 69 -11.65 -14.18 0.65
N TYR A 70 -10.78 -13.62 -0.21
CA TYR A 70 -10.23 -12.27 -0.05
C TYR A 70 -10.86 -11.22 -0.96
N ASN A 71 -11.77 -11.61 -1.85
CA ASN A 71 -12.46 -10.67 -2.74
C ASN A 71 -13.43 -9.80 -1.95
N ASN A 72 -13.31 -8.49 -2.13
CA ASN A 72 -14.34 -7.57 -1.66
C ASN A 72 -15.50 -7.46 -2.69
N LEU A 73 -16.53 -6.70 -2.35
CA LEU A 73 -17.71 -6.51 -3.20
C LEU A 73 -17.38 -5.94 -4.59
N GLU A 74 -16.37 -5.09 -4.71
CA GLU A 74 -15.98 -4.46 -5.98
C GLU A 74 -15.22 -5.45 -6.88
N VAL A 75 -14.39 -6.31 -6.30
CA VAL A 75 -13.72 -7.41 -7.00
C VAL A 75 -14.74 -8.41 -7.54
N GLU A 76 -15.69 -8.85 -6.71
CA GLU A 76 -16.78 -9.73 -7.13
C GLU A 76 -17.62 -9.11 -8.26
N ARG A 77 -17.88 -7.81 -8.17
CA ARG A 77 -18.59 -7.07 -9.22
C ARG A 77 -17.81 -7.04 -10.53
N ALA A 78 -16.50 -6.79 -10.47
CA ALA A 78 -15.65 -6.75 -11.66
C ALA A 78 -15.56 -8.13 -12.34
N LEU A 79 -15.40 -9.20 -11.55
CA LEU A 79 -15.42 -10.58 -12.06
C LEU A 79 -16.77 -10.89 -12.73
N GLY A 80 -17.89 -10.64 -12.06
CA GLY A 80 -19.22 -10.90 -12.63
C GLY A 80 -19.57 -10.02 -13.85
N LEU A 81 -18.92 -8.85 -14.02
CA LEU A 81 -19.03 -8.06 -15.25
C LEU A 81 -18.18 -8.64 -16.39
N ALA A 82 -16.98 -9.12 -16.08
CA ALA A 82 -16.12 -9.80 -17.05
C ALA A 82 -16.76 -11.09 -17.58
N GLU A 83 -17.39 -11.89 -16.71
CA GLU A 83 -18.12 -13.10 -17.11
C GLU A 83 -19.24 -12.81 -18.11
N LYS A 84 -19.96 -11.69 -17.94
CA LYS A 84 -20.98 -11.23 -18.92
C LYS A 84 -20.37 -10.82 -20.26
N CYS A 85 -19.10 -10.46 -20.25
CA CYS A 85 -18.29 -10.19 -21.43
C CYS A 85 -17.53 -11.42 -21.92
N GLY A 86 -17.90 -12.64 -21.49
CA GLY A 86 -17.29 -13.89 -21.92
C GLY A 86 -15.84 -14.09 -21.46
N VAL A 87 -15.39 -13.35 -20.44
CA VAL A 87 -14.05 -13.48 -19.85
C VAL A 87 -14.17 -14.14 -18.48
N PHE A 88 -13.51 -15.27 -18.28
CA PHE A 88 -13.59 -16.04 -17.04
C PHE A 88 -12.21 -16.20 -16.43
N LEU A 89 -12.10 -15.99 -15.11
CA LEU A 89 -10.86 -16.32 -14.39
C LEU A 89 -10.76 -17.84 -14.26
N GLU A 90 -9.87 -18.46 -15.01
CA GLU A 90 -9.71 -19.92 -15.00
C GLU A 90 -8.73 -20.39 -13.95
N SER A 91 -7.57 -19.72 -13.87
CA SER A 91 -6.50 -20.17 -12.99
C SER A 91 -5.51 -19.06 -12.66
N PHE A 92 -4.80 -19.29 -11.56
CA PHE A 92 -3.59 -18.57 -11.25
C PHE A 92 -2.57 -19.56 -10.67
N GLN A 93 -1.30 -19.34 -11.00
CA GLN A 93 -0.19 -20.19 -10.57
C GLN A 93 0.93 -19.35 -9.97
N ILE A 94 1.42 -19.75 -8.80
CA ILE A 94 2.63 -19.19 -8.23
C ILE A 94 3.83 -19.64 -9.05
N VAL A 95 4.53 -18.67 -9.64
CA VAL A 95 5.73 -18.91 -10.47
C VAL A 95 6.97 -18.96 -9.60
N ALA A 96 7.14 -17.97 -8.72
CA ALA A 96 8.33 -17.82 -7.88
C ALA A 96 8.10 -16.83 -6.75
N ASP A 97 9.02 -16.81 -5.79
CA ASP A 97 9.17 -15.71 -4.84
C ASP A 97 9.76 -14.49 -5.55
N ASP A 98 9.26 -13.30 -5.21
CA ASP A 98 9.91 -12.05 -5.58
C ASP A 98 10.94 -11.65 -4.52
N LEU A 99 12.21 -11.79 -4.86
CA LEU A 99 13.35 -11.56 -3.97
C LEU A 99 13.62 -10.07 -3.68
N ASN A 100 13.06 -9.16 -4.48
CA ASN A 100 13.20 -7.71 -4.26
C ASN A 100 12.01 -7.14 -3.47
N SER A 101 10.99 -7.95 -3.22
CA SER A 101 9.78 -7.55 -2.52
C SER A 101 9.88 -7.78 -1.02
N ASP A 102 9.12 -6.99 -0.26
CA ASP A 102 9.01 -7.15 1.19
C ASP A 102 8.37 -8.49 1.58
N VAL A 103 8.64 -8.94 2.81
CA VAL A 103 7.94 -10.08 3.41
C VAL A 103 6.70 -9.57 4.12
N THR A 104 5.54 -10.16 3.82
CA THR A 104 4.27 -9.79 4.42
C THR A 104 4.17 -10.26 5.88
N ALA A 105 3.49 -9.48 6.72
CA ALA A 105 3.24 -9.83 8.11
C ALA A 105 2.45 -11.15 8.22
N GLU A 106 2.98 -12.10 8.98
CA GLU A 106 2.30 -13.38 9.25
C GLU A 106 1.01 -13.16 10.06
N ASN A 107 1.09 -12.30 11.07
CA ASN A 107 -0.04 -11.92 11.91
C ASN A 107 -0.73 -10.65 11.38
N SER A 108 -1.98 -10.77 10.95
CA SER A 108 -2.78 -9.62 10.50
C SER A 108 -3.43 -8.81 11.62
N ARG A 109 -3.28 -9.22 12.88
CA ARG A 109 -3.73 -8.48 14.08
C ARG A 109 -2.54 -8.16 14.99
N PRO A 110 -1.70 -7.18 14.63
CA PRO A 110 -0.58 -6.76 15.47
C PRO A 110 -1.06 -6.00 16.72
N THR A 111 -0.16 -5.76 17.68
CA THR A 111 -0.49 -5.00 18.90
C THR A 111 -0.74 -3.51 18.65
N TRP A 112 -0.11 -2.98 17.60
CA TRP A 112 -0.36 -1.67 17.00
C TRP A 112 0.07 -1.73 15.53
N GLN A 113 -0.29 -0.72 14.75
CA GLN A 113 0.03 -0.66 13.33
C GLN A 113 0.43 0.75 12.90
N LEU A 114 1.02 0.85 11.71
CA LEU A 114 1.62 2.07 11.21
C LEU A 114 1.25 2.27 9.74
N LEU A 115 0.74 3.46 9.42
CA LEU A 115 0.67 3.94 8.05
C LEU A 115 2.04 4.53 7.66
N TYR A 116 2.77 3.79 6.83
CA TYR A 116 4.15 4.07 6.44
C TYR A 116 4.40 3.61 5.01
N THR A 117 5.17 4.39 4.27
CA THR A 117 5.66 4.01 2.95
C THR A 117 6.88 4.85 2.61
N THR A 118 7.59 4.46 1.55
CA THR A 118 8.66 5.22 0.90
C THR A 118 8.49 5.10 -0.61
N TYR A 119 9.11 5.99 -1.38
CA TYR A 119 9.08 5.90 -2.84
C TYR A 119 9.76 4.61 -3.40
N LEU A 120 10.55 3.92 -2.58
CA LEU A 120 11.21 2.65 -2.94
C LEU A 120 10.34 1.43 -2.70
N GLN A 121 9.32 1.54 -1.84
CA GLN A 121 8.51 0.39 -1.44
C GLN A 121 7.41 0.09 -2.45
N SER A 122 7.29 -1.19 -2.77
CA SER A 122 6.19 -1.76 -3.53
C SER A 122 5.48 -2.79 -2.66
N CYS A 123 4.77 -2.29 -1.65
CA CYS A 123 4.05 -3.10 -0.67
C CYS A 123 2.79 -2.39 -0.17
N SER A 124 2.03 -3.06 0.69
CA SER A 124 0.95 -2.39 1.43
C SER A 124 1.51 -1.25 2.28
N PRO A 125 0.83 -0.08 2.35
CA PRO A 125 1.27 1.04 3.19
C PRO A 125 0.91 0.86 4.67
N LEU A 126 0.14 -0.19 5.01
CA LEU A 126 -0.19 -0.52 6.39
C LEU A 126 0.79 -1.56 6.90
N HIS A 127 1.58 -1.20 7.90
CA HIS A 127 2.62 -2.05 8.48
C HIS A 127 2.24 -2.50 9.89
N SER A 128 2.65 -3.71 10.25
CA SER A 128 2.59 -4.22 11.61
C SER A 128 3.57 -3.45 12.49
N GLY A 129 3.10 -2.99 13.64
CA GLY A 129 3.92 -2.36 14.65
C GLY A 129 4.78 -3.33 15.47
N ASP A 130 4.63 -4.64 15.26
CA ASP A 130 5.40 -5.66 15.98
C ASP A 130 6.73 -5.96 15.26
N ASP A 131 6.76 -5.86 13.93
CA ASP A 131 7.88 -6.29 13.08
C ASP A 131 8.15 -5.39 11.85
N LEU A 132 7.37 -4.32 11.65
CA LEU A 132 7.39 -3.44 10.47
C LEU A 132 7.01 -4.14 9.15
N ALA A 133 6.53 -5.39 9.18
CA ALA A 133 6.15 -6.08 7.96
C ALA A 133 4.81 -5.52 7.40
N PRO A 134 4.69 -5.34 6.07
CA PRO A 134 3.43 -4.88 5.45
C PRO A 134 2.29 -5.88 5.66
N ILE A 135 1.11 -5.37 5.98
CA ILE A 135 -0.15 -6.11 6.16
C ILE A 135 -0.99 -5.97 4.89
N PRO A 136 -1.39 -7.05 4.20
CA PRO A 136 -2.19 -6.95 2.98
C PRO A 136 -3.55 -6.32 3.29
N LEU A 137 -3.98 -5.34 2.50
CA LEU A 137 -5.18 -4.56 2.81
C LEU A 137 -6.44 -5.43 2.86
N TYR A 138 -6.57 -6.45 2.00
CA TYR A 138 -7.71 -7.38 2.04
C TYR A 138 -7.82 -8.15 3.37
N LYS A 139 -6.77 -8.26 4.19
CA LYS A 139 -6.88 -8.93 5.50
C LYS A 139 -7.58 -8.08 6.55
N GLN A 140 -7.59 -6.75 6.40
CA GLN A 140 -8.18 -5.84 7.39
C GLN A 140 -9.30 -4.95 6.82
N LEU A 141 -9.27 -4.65 5.52
CA LEU A 141 -10.11 -3.63 4.88
C LEU A 141 -11.04 -4.20 3.80
N LYS A 142 -11.13 -5.53 3.65
CA LYS A 142 -12.02 -6.19 2.68
C LYS A 142 -13.46 -5.66 2.73
N GLU A 143 -13.98 -5.44 3.93
CA GLU A 143 -15.36 -4.95 4.14
C GLU A 143 -15.51 -3.43 3.93
N LEU A 144 -14.41 -2.71 3.65
CA LEU A 144 -14.40 -1.26 3.38
C LEU A 144 -13.64 -0.93 2.08
N PRO A 145 -14.15 -1.33 0.88
CA PRO A 145 -13.44 -1.13 -0.40
C PRO A 145 -13.06 0.33 -0.69
N HIS A 146 -13.91 1.27 -0.27
CA HIS A 146 -13.65 2.69 -0.45
C HIS A 146 -12.43 3.16 0.36
N LEU A 147 -12.24 2.61 1.56
CA LEU A 147 -11.13 2.96 2.43
C LEU A 147 -9.81 2.38 1.91
N SER A 148 -9.82 1.13 1.43
CA SER A 148 -8.63 0.51 0.84
C SER A 148 -8.21 1.24 -0.45
N MET A 149 -9.16 1.59 -1.33
CA MET A 149 -8.91 2.39 -2.51
C MET A 149 -8.30 3.76 -2.16
N ASP A 150 -8.89 4.46 -1.18
CA ASP A 150 -8.41 5.79 -0.76
C ASP A 150 -7.01 5.71 -0.14
N LEU A 151 -6.71 4.63 0.58
CA LEU A 151 -5.39 4.34 1.13
C LEU A 151 -4.33 4.14 0.05
N ILE A 152 -4.64 3.40 -1.01
CA ILE A 152 -3.75 3.22 -2.16
C ILE A 152 -3.49 4.56 -2.85
N LYS A 153 -4.51 5.40 -3.05
CA LYS A 153 -4.34 6.73 -3.65
C LYS A 153 -3.51 7.66 -2.76
N TRP A 154 -3.72 7.61 -1.44
CA TRP A 154 -2.88 8.32 -0.49
C TRP A 154 -1.42 7.87 -0.58
N GLN A 155 -1.17 6.55 -0.63
CA GLN A 155 0.18 5.99 -0.78
C GLN A 155 0.85 6.52 -2.05
N GLU A 156 0.15 6.52 -3.18
CA GLU A 156 0.70 7.02 -4.46
C GLU A 156 1.12 8.49 -4.37
N ASN A 157 0.29 9.34 -3.77
CA ASN A 157 0.58 10.75 -3.58
C ASN A 157 1.75 10.97 -2.62
N TRP A 158 1.81 10.17 -1.54
CA TRP A 158 2.90 10.23 -0.58
C TRP A 158 4.23 9.84 -1.21
N GLN A 159 4.27 8.70 -1.91
CA GLN A 159 5.45 8.21 -2.63
C GLN A 159 5.91 9.19 -3.71
N ALA A 160 4.97 9.85 -4.41
CA ALA A 160 5.32 10.89 -5.38
C ALA A 160 6.00 12.10 -4.72
N CYS A 161 5.51 12.53 -3.55
CA CYS A 161 6.14 13.62 -2.79
C CYS A 161 7.55 13.21 -2.30
N ASP A 162 7.66 12.00 -1.75
CA ASP A 162 8.95 11.45 -1.30
C ASP A 162 9.95 11.33 -2.45
N GLN A 163 9.51 10.86 -3.63
CA GLN A 163 10.37 10.80 -4.82
C GLN A 163 10.84 12.19 -5.27
N LEU A 164 9.96 13.19 -5.30
CA LEU A 164 10.34 14.56 -5.65
C LEU A 164 11.32 15.16 -4.64
N GLN A 165 11.15 14.85 -3.35
CA GLN A 165 12.08 15.26 -2.30
C GLN A 165 13.43 14.57 -2.48
N MET A 166 13.46 13.26 -2.69
CA MET A 166 14.68 12.47 -2.84
C MET A 166 15.47 12.82 -4.11
N ASN A 167 14.78 13.23 -5.18
CA ASN A 167 15.42 13.72 -6.40
C ASN A 167 16.09 15.10 -6.21
N GLY A 168 15.76 15.86 -5.16
CA GLY A 168 16.43 17.11 -4.78
C GLY A 168 16.38 18.21 -5.85
N SER A 169 15.31 18.27 -6.65
CA SER A 169 15.22 19.20 -7.78
C SER A 169 13.88 19.93 -7.86
N ILE A 170 13.01 19.53 -8.79
CA ILE A 170 11.74 20.21 -9.02
C ILE A 170 10.77 19.91 -7.88
N LEU A 171 10.13 20.97 -7.35
CA LEU A 171 9.13 20.89 -6.28
C LEU A 171 9.59 20.25 -4.96
N GLU A 172 10.89 20.04 -4.73
CA GLU A 172 11.44 19.39 -3.54
C GLU A 172 10.86 19.96 -2.23
N ARG A 173 10.90 21.29 -2.06
CA ARG A 173 10.41 21.97 -0.85
C ARG A 173 8.91 21.79 -0.64
N GLN A 174 8.13 21.88 -1.71
CA GLN A 174 6.67 21.70 -1.66
C GLN A 174 6.34 20.26 -1.30
N ALA A 175 7.02 19.30 -1.93
CA ALA A 175 6.84 17.88 -1.70
C ALA A 175 7.22 17.47 -0.27
N LEU A 176 8.38 17.94 0.23
CA LEU A 176 8.79 17.76 1.62
C LEU A 176 7.72 18.32 2.58
N GLY A 177 7.21 19.53 2.30
CA GLY A 177 6.16 20.15 3.10
C GLY A 177 4.89 19.30 3.20
N GLU A 178 4.51 18.57 2.14
CA GLU A 178 3.35 17.69 2.16
C GLU A 178 3.54 16.46 3.07
N ILE A 179 4.73 15.87 3.12
CA ILE A 179 5.01 14.66 3.92
C ILE A 179 5.54 14.92 5.33
N SER A 180 6.03 16.14 5.62
CA SER A 180 6.66 16.49 6.90
C SER A 180 5.86 17.44 7.80
N SER A 181 4.79 18.06 7.30
CA SER A 181 4.00 19.05 8.05
C SER A 181 2.64 18.49 8.45
N THR A 182 2.22 18.74 9.69
CA THR A 182 0.87 18.38 10.16
C THR A 182 -0.22 19.29 9.56
N GLU A 183 0.17 20.38 8.90
CA GLU A 183 -0.76 21.29 8.26
C GLU A 183 -1.04 20.96 6.80
N SER A 184 -0.28 20.03 6.22
CA SER A 184 -0.41 19.66 4.81
C SER A 184 -1.71 18.93 4.51
N ARG A 185 -2.07 18.89 3.22
CA ARG A 185 -3.25 18.14 2.78
C ARG A 185 -3.01 16.65 2.91
N LEU A 186 -1.81 16.21 2.52
CA LEU A 186 -1.44 14.80 2.54
C LEU A 186 -1.37 14.22 3.96
N PHE A 187 -0.90 15.00 4.95
CA PHE A 187 -0.95 14.61 6.35
C PHE A 187 -2.38 14.51 6.85
N LYS A 188 -3.21 15.53 6.59
CA LYS A 188 -4.61 15.55 7.05
C LYS A 188 -5.39 14.37 6.50
N HIS A 189 -5.17 14.01 5.23
CA HIS A 189 -5.75 12.83 4.60
C HIS A 189 -5.24 11.53 5.22
N GLY A 190 -3.92 11.36 5.34
CA GLY A 190 -3.34 10.15 5.93
C GLY A 190 -3.68 9.95 7.40
N ASN A 191 -3.76 11.03 8.19
CA ASN A 191 -4.21 10.98 9.57
C ASN A 191 -5.70 10.60 9.66
N TYR A 192 -6.55 11.10 8.76
CA TYR A 192 -7.94 10.64 8.68
C TYR A 192 -8.01 9.13 8.38
N LEU A 193 -7.22 8.65 7.42
CA LEU A 193 -7.15 7.23 7.07
C LEU A 193 -6.70 6.38 8.26
N ALA A 194 -5.63 6.77 8.95
CA ALA A 194 -5.15 6.09 10.16
C ALA A 194 -6.25 5.96 11.22
N ASN A 195 -6.99 7.05 11.49
CA ASN A 195 -8.09 7.04 12.45
C ASN A 195 -9.27 6.17 12.00
N ALA A 196 -9.60 6.17 10.70
CA ALA A 196 -10.66 5.33 10.14
C ALA A 196 -10.31 3.84 10.26
N ILE A 197 -9.06 3.47 9.99
CA ILE A 197 -8.56 2.10 10.15
C ILE A 197 -8.56 1.70 11.64
N GLU A 198 -8.07 2.55 12.56
CA GLU A 198 -8.12 2.28 14.02
C GLU A 198 -9.55 2.06 14.50
N THR A 199 -10.50 2.89 14.04
CA THR A 199 -11.92 2.77 14.39
C THR A 199 -12.51 1.44 13.90
N HIS A 200 -12.16 1.02 12.69
CA HIS A 200 -12.66 -0.24 12.11
C HIS A 200 -12.05 -1.47 12.77
N THR A 201 -10.73 -1.45 13.01
CA THR A 201 -9.97 -2.63 13.44
C THR A 201 -9.89 -2.77 14.97
N GLY A 202 -10.03 -1.66 15.70
CA GLY A 202 -9.73 -1.56 17.12
C GLY A 202 -8.23 -1.60 17.44
N ILE A 203 -7.36 -1.53 16.43
CA ILE A 203 -5.90 -1.59 16.59
C ILE A 203 -5.34 -0.17 16.56
N PRO A 204 -4.54 0.26 17.56
CA PRO A 204 -3.85 1.54 17.56
C PRO A 204 -3.10 1.78 16.24
N THR A 205 -3.47 2.80 15.47
CA THR A 205 -2.91 3.05 14.13
C THR A 205 -2.18 4.37 14.11
N TYR A 206 -0.87 4.29 13.92
CA TYR A 206 0.02 5.45 13.89
C TYR A 206 0.21 5.94 12.46
N TYR A 207 0.53 7.22 12.30
CA TYR A 207 0.94 7.83 11.04
C TYR A 207 2.42 8.17 11.09
N TYR A 208 3.17 7.83 10.03
CA TYR A 208 4.56 8.26 9.89
C TYR A 208 4.66 9.68 9.33
N LEU A 209 5.18 10.60 10.14
CA LEU A 209 5.52 11.96 9.73
C LEU A 209 7.00 12.03 9.35
N TYR A 210 7.28 12.22 8.05
CA TYR A 210 8.63 12.28 7.53
C TYR A 210 9.40 13.50 8.07
N ARG A 211 10.70 13.36 8.27
CA ARG A 211 11.56 14.45 8.75
C ARG A 211 12.90 14.49 8.01
N CYS A 212 13.19 15.64 7.41
CA CYS A 212 14.48 15.98 6.81
C CYS A 212 14.75 17.49 7.02
N GLY A 213 16.01 17.89 7.20
CA GLY A 213 16.41 19.26 7.52
C GLY A 213 16.61 19.52 9.02
N GLY A 214 16.49 20.78 9.45
CA GLY A 214 16.79 21.22 10.82
C GLY A 214 18.16 21.92 10.91
N GLU A 215 18.38 22.59 12.04
CA GLU A 215 19.57 23.44 12.26
C GLU A 215 20.74 22.65 12.87
N ASP A 216 20.47 21.89 13.93
CA ASP A 216 21.45 21.05 14.61
C ASP A 216 20.80 19.83 15.28
N ALA A 217 21.65 18.85 15.63
CA ALA A 217 21.23 17.58 16.19
C ALA A 217 20.62 17.70 17.61
N GLU A 218 21.05 18.66 18.42
CA GLU A 218 20.52 18.84 19.79
C GLU A 218 19.10 19.38 19.75
N GLN A 219 18.85 20.39 18.91
CA GLN A 219 17.51 20.94 18.70
C GLN A 219 16.56 19.88 18.14
N GLU A 220 17.02 19.11 17.15
CA GLU A 220 16.19 18.08 16.52
C GLU A 220 15.77 16.99 17.52
N LYS A 221 16.68 16.51 18.38
CA LYS A 221 16.35 15.56 19.46
C LYS A 221 15.35 16.13 20.47
N ASN A 222 15.40 17.44 20.70
CA ASN A 222 14.53 18.13 21.66
C ASN A 222 13.20 18.61 21.06
N ARG A 223 12.95 18.38 19.76
CA ARG A 223 11.72 18.83 19.11
C ARG A 223 10.48 18.23 19.78
N ARG A 224 9.42 19.03 19.87
CA ARG A 224 8.13 18.63 20.46
C ARG A 224 7.22 18.00 19.41
N CYS A 225 6.25 17.21 19.87
CA CYS A 225 5.21 16.69 19.00
C CYS A 225 4.49 17.86 18.31
N PRO A 226 4.40 17.89 16.97
CA PRO A 226 3.85 19.03 16.24
C PRO A 226 2.34 19.23 16.49
N GLN A 227 1.62 18.21 16.95
CA GLN A 227 0.18 18.34 17.24
C GLN A 227 -0.12 18.75 18.68
N CYS A 228 0.58 18.19 19.68
CA CYS A 228 0.24 18.42 21.10
C CYS A 228 1.34 19.10 21.92
N GLY A 229 2.51 19.38 21.34
CA GLY A 229 3.62 20.05 22.02
C GLY A 229 4.33 19.21 23.11
N LYS A 230 3.92 17.96 23.34
CA LYS A 230 4.54 17.08 24.34
C LYS A 230 5.93 16.61 23.90
N HIS A 231 6.75 16.19 24.87
CA HIS A 231 7.95 15.42 24.58
C HIS A 231 7.58 14.06 23.99
N TRP A 232 8.36 13.58 23.03
CA TRP A 232 8.05 12.38 22.27
C TRP A 232 9.30 11.70 21.68
N HIS A 233 10.50 12.19 21.99
CA HIS A 233 11.73 11.53 21.62
C HIS A 233 11.88 10.23 22.42
N LEU A 234 12.33 9.17 21.77
CA LEU A 234 12.53 7.86 22.36
C LEU A 234 13.96 7.70 22.87
N SER A 235 14.14 6.95 23.95
CA SER A 235 15.48 6.58 24.41
C SER A 235 16.18 5.60 23.46
N GLN A 236 15.40 4.75 22.79
CA GLN A 236 15.84 3.81 21.76
C GLN A 236 14.90 3.90 20.56
N PRO A 237 15.44 3.92 19.33
CA PRO A 237 14.61 3.95 18.14
C PRO A 237 13.82 2.65 17.99
N ILE A 238 12.60 2.75 17.47
CA ILE A 238 11.79 1.60 17.07
C ILE A 238 12.23 1.19 15.66
N PHE A 239 12.58 -0.09 15.49
CA PHE A 239 13.11 -0.67 14.25
C PHE A 239 14.34 0.08 13.69
N ASP A 240 15.13 0.71 14.57
CA ASP A 240 16.28 1.55 14.21
C ASP A 240 15.94 2.72 13.26
N LEU A 241 14.64 3.02 13.08
CA LEU A 241 14.14 3.99 12.11
C LEU A 241 13.38 5.14 12.80
N PHE A 242 12.47 4.79 13.72
CA PHE A 242 11.59 5.78 14.35
C PHE A 242 12.15 6.22 15.69
N HIS A 243 12.55 7.49 15.76
CA HIS A 243 13.19 8.08 16.93
C HIS A 243 12.21 8.84 17.81
N PHE A 244 10.99 9.06 17.31
CA PHE A 244 9.95 9.82 17.99
C PHE A 244 8.62 9.08 17.91
N LYS A 245 7.90 8.97 19.03
CA LYS A 245 6.57 8.38 19.13
C LYS A 245 5.68 9.19 20.06
N CYS A 246 4.51 9.57 19.58
CA CYS A 246 3.48 10.22 20.38
C CYS A 246 2.21 9.37 20.41
N ASP A 247 1.98 8.68 21.52
CA ASP A 247 0.80 7.82 21.70
C ASP A 247 -0.51 8.62 21.74
N HIS A 248 -0.46 9.86 22.22
CA HIS A 248 -1.63 10.74 22.29
C HIS A 248 -2.12 11.18 20.90
N CYS A 249 -1.19 11.42 19.98
CA CYS A 249 -1.47 11.91 18.64
C CYS A 249 -1.40 10.83 17.56
N ARG A 250 -1.07 9.58 17.93
CA ARG A 250 -0.82 8.49 16.99
C ARG A 250 0.22 8.84 15.92
N LEU A 251 1.34 9.46 16.32
CA LEU A 251 2.41 9.85 15.40
C LEU A 251 3.71 9.10 15.67
N LEU A 252 4.38 8.70 14.60
CA LEU A 252 5.77 8.25 14.58
C LEU A 252 6.57 9.15 13.64
N SER A 253 7.85 9.33 13.91
CA SER A 253 8.73 10.14 13.06
C SER A 253 10.19 9.72 13.25
N ASN A 254 10.99 9.89 12.21
CA ASN A 254 12.43 9.66 12.22
C ASN A 254 13.18 10.86 12.84
N LEU A 255 14.43 10.66 13.25
CA LEU A 255 15.36 11.77 13.39
C LEU A 255 15.71 12.26 11.99
N SER A 256 15.88 13.58 11.82
CA SER A 256 16.27 14.12 10.52
C SER A 256 17.48 13.39 9.96
N TRP A 257 17.37 12.97 8.70
CA TRP A 257 18.43 12.27 7.98
C TRP A 257 19.75 13.05 7.90
N ASN A 258 19.74 14.37 8.11
CA ASN A 258 20.94 15.21 8.15
C ASN A 258 21.80 15.00 9.42
N PHE A 259 21.23 14.39 10.47
CA PHE A 259 21.85 14.26 11.79
C PHE A 259 21.96 12.80 12.27
N LEU A 260 21.67 11.85 11.39
CA LEU A 260 21.87 10.42 11.62
C LEU A 260 23.31 10.00 11.30
#